data_AF-A0A9P6QQE2-F1
#
_entry.id   AF-A0A9P6QQE2-F1
#
_cell.length_a   1.000
_cell.length_b   1.000
_cell.length_c   1.000
_cell.angle_alpha   90.00
_cell.angle_beta   90.00
_cell.angle_gamma   90.00
#
_symmetry.space_group_name_H-M   'P 1'
#
loop_
_entity.id
_entity.type
_entity.pdbx_description
1 polymer ?
#
loop_
_entity_poly.entity_id
_entity_poly.type
_entity_poly.pdbx_seq_one_letter_code
_entity_poly.pdbx_strand_id
1 'polypeptide(L)'
;MFWAQLLGTVIAGLTNLLTANWLLRSQPGICTKASKEFRCPSANTFYSASVIWGVIAPNRMFGPTSIYHAINYFFLIGFLLPIPFYFLKKHFSNSSWLEYIHIPVLLSATGMMPPAQAYHYTNWLALGFLFQFVARR
;
A
#
# COMPACT_ATOMS: atom_id res chain seq x y z
N MET A 1 -10.81 28.41 10.73
CA MET A 1 -10.39 27.13 10.10
C MET A 1 -8.94 26.78 10.39
N PHE A 2 -7.96 27.63 10.06
CA PHE A 2 -6.53 27.37 10.36
C PHE A 2 -6.22 27.11 11.84
N TRP A 3 -6.68 27.97 12.74
CA TRP A 3 -6.46 27.82 14.19
C TRP A 3 -7.04 26.53 14.78
N ALA A 4 -8.22 26.11 14.31
CA ALA A 4 -8.83 24.86 14.74
C ALA A 4 -8.02 23.64 14.26
N GLN A 5 -7.51 23.67 13.03
CA GLN A 5 -6.63 22.62 12.49
C GLN A 5 -5.28 22.55 13.23
N LEU A 6 -4.70 23.71 13.56
CA LEU A 6 -3.44 23.79 14.29
C LEU A 6 -3.57 23.24 15.71
N LEU A 7 -4.62 23.65 16.45
CA LEU A 7 -4.89 23.10 17.77
C LEU A 7 -5.21 21.60 17.70
N GLY A 8 -6.01 21.18 16.72
CA GLY A 8 -6.34 19.77 16.52
C GLY A 8 -5.12 18.89 16.24
N THR A 9 -4.18 19.36 15.42
CA THR A 9 -2.93 18.63 15.11
C THR A 9 -1.99 18.54 16.30
N VAL A 10 -1.86 19.62 17.10
CA VAL A 10 -1.06 19.59 18.34
C VAL A 10 -1.64 18.58 19.34
N ILE A 11 -2.96 18.62 19.58
CA ILE A 11 -3.63 17.68 20.47
C ILE A 11 -3.44 16.24 19.97
N ALA A 12 -3.72 15.98 18.69
CA ALA A 12 -3.57 14.65 18.09
C ALA A 12 -2.12 14.14 18.18
N GLY A 13 -1.13 15.00 17.95
CA GLY A 13 0.28 14.65 18.08
C GLY A 13 0.65 14.26 19.51
N LEU A 14 0.23 15.05 20.51
CA LEU A 14 0.48 14.76 21.92
C LEU A 14 -0.21 13.47 22.37
N THR A 15 -1.48 13.26 22.01
CA THR A 15 -2.21 12.03 22.35
C THR A 15 -1.53 10.81 21.74
N ASN A 16 -1.15 10.84 20.46
CA ASN A 16 -0.44 9.73 19.82
C ASN A 16 0.89 9.43 20.52
N LEU A 17 1.68 10.46 20.86
CA LEU A 17 2.97 10.28 21.53
C LEU A 17 2.80 9.68 22.93
N LEU A 18 1.82 10.16 23.70
CA LEU A 18 1.53 9.66 25.04
C LEU A 18 1.08 8.20 24.99
N THR A 19 0.14 7.86 24.12
CA THR A 19 -0.35 6.49 23.95
C THR A 19 0.76 5.55 23.49
N ALA A 20 1.61 5.98 22.55
CA ALA A 20 2.75 5.18 22.09
C ALA A 20 3.74 4.90 23.23
N ASN A 21 4.13 5.92 24.00
CA ASN A 21 5.02 5.75 25.14
C ASN A 21 4.42 4.88 26.24
N TRP A 22 3.12 5.02 26.51
CA TRP A 22 2.41 4.18 27.47
C TRP A 22 2.44 2.71 27.04
N LEU A 23 2.14 2.42 25.78
CA LEU A 23 2.09 1.06 25.25
C LEU A 23 3.47 0.39 25.24
N LEU A 24 4.52 1.13 24.91
CA LEU A 24 5.91 0.64 24.97
C LEU A 24 6.36 0.27 26.39
N ARG A 25 5.81 0.92 27.42
CA ARG A 25 6.15 0.66 28.82
C ARG A 25 5.27 -0.43 29.44
N SER A 26 4.01 -0.53 29.04
CA SER A 26 3.05 -1.48 29.61
C SER A 26 3.14 -2.88 28.99
N GLN A 27 3.45 -2.98 27.68
CA GLN A 27 3.47 -4.26 26.97
C GLN A 27 4.91 -4.72 26.68
N PRO A 28 5.44 -5.73 27.40
CA PRO A 28 6.75 -6.28 27.10
C PRO A 28 6.76 -7.00 25.75
N GLY A 29 7.81 -6.78 24.95
CA GLY A 29 7.99 -7.44 23.66
C GLY A 29 7.05 -6.95 22.55
N ILE A 30 6.46 -5.76 22.68
CA ILE A 30 5.69 -5.13 21.61
C ILE A 30 6.54 -4.90 20.34
N CYS A 31 5.92 -5.04 19.17
CA CYS A 31 6.53 -4.93 17.84
C CYS A 31 7.63 -5.99 17.55
N THR A 32 7.79 -6.99 18.41
CA THR A 32 8.69 -8.14 18.16
C THR A 32 7.98 -9.25 17.39
N LYS A 33 8.75 -10.12 16.72
CA LYS A 33 8.20 -11.29 16.00
C LYS A 33 7.45 -12.27 16.91
N ALA A 34 7.82 -12.32 18.19
CA ALA A 34 7.25 -13.19 19.21
C ALA A 34 5.86 -12.74 19.69
N SER A 35 5.57 -11.44 19.65
CA SER A 35 4.23 -10.94 19.98
C SER A 35 3.24 -11.31 18.88
N LYS A 36 2.19 -12.05 19.22
CA LYS A 36 1.14 -12.45 18.27
C LYS A 36 0.14 -11.32 18.00
N GLU A 37 -0.13 -10.51 19.03
CA GLU A 37 -1.17 -9.46 19.00
C GLU A 37 -0.62 -8.10 18.55
N PHE A 38 0.60 -7.74 18.96
CA PHE A 38 1.19 -6.42 18.67
C PHE A 38 2.45 -6.52 17.82
N ARG A 39 2.30 -6.87 16.53
CA ARG A 39 3.41 -6.96 15.56
C ARG A 39 3.81 -5.64 14.89
N CYS A 40 3.02 -4.59 15.04
CA CYS A 40 3.29 -3.24 14.51
C CYS A 40 3.77 -3.21 13.03
N PRO A 41 3.04 -3.81 12.08
CA PRO A 41 3.50 -3.94 10.70
C PRO A 41 3.71 -2.58 10.02
N SER A 42 2.87 -1.59 10.32
CA SER A 42 3.01 -0.22 9.79
C SER A 42 4.29 0.45 10.28
N ALA A 43 4.57 0.39 11.59
CA ALA A 43 5.78 0.97 12.17
C ALA A 43 7.07 0.33 11.61
N ASN A 44 7.08 -1.00 11.47
CA ASN A 44 8.21 -1.73 10.89
C ASN A 44 8.45 -1.37 9.41
N THR A 45 7.36 -1.18 8.65
CA THR A 45 7.44 -0.75 7.25
C THR A 45 7.99 0.68 7.15
N PHE A 46 7.47 1.59 7.98
CA PHE A 46 7.92 2.97 8.01
C PHE A 46 9.40 3.08 8.40
N TYR A 47 9.83 2.34 9.43
CA TYR A 47 11.24 2.26 9.83
C TYR A 47 12.13 1.75 8.69
N SER A 48 11.72 0.67 8.01
CA SER A 48 12.47 0.12 6.88
C SER A 48 12.57 1.14 5.73
N ALA A 49 11.49 1.87 5.44
CA ALA A 49 11.49 2.94 4.45
C ALA A 49 12.44 4.09 4.85
N SER A 50 12.43 4.51 6.11
CA SER A 50 13.36 5.54 6.61
C SER A 50 14.82 5.13 6.45
N VAL A 51 15.16 3.85 6.65
CA VAL A 51 16.52 3.34 6.43
C VAL A 51 16.88 3.35 4.94
N ILE A 52 15.98 2.88 4.07
CA ILE A 52 16.21 2.85 2.62
C ILE A 52 16.45 4.27 2.07
N TRP A 53 15.54 5.19 2.39
CA TRP A 53 15.54 6.54 1.82
C TRP A 53 16.47 7.52 2.54
N GLY A 54 16.69 7.33 3.84
CA GLY A 54 17.51 8.22 4.66
C GLY A 54 18.97 7.80 4.79
N VAL A 55 19.24 6.50 4.95
CA VAL A 55 20.60 6.00 5.29
C VAL A 55 21.32 5.42 4.07
N ILE A 56 20.66 4.52 3.32
CA ILE A 56 21.30 3.76 2.22
C ILE A 56 21.44 4.61 0.95
N ALA A 57 20.54 5.58 0.77
CA ALA A 57 20.35 6.39 -0.42
C ALA A 57 19.83 5.61 -1.66
N PRO A 58 19.03 6.27 -2.53
CA PRO A 58 18.38 5.60 -3.66
C PRO A 58 19.35 4.95 -4.64
N ASN A 59 20.53 5.54 -4.86
CA ASN A 59 21.50 4.99 -5.82
C ASN A 59 22.07 3.63 -5.38
N ARG A 60 22.27 3.41 -4.08
CA ARG A 60 22.72 2.10 -3.59
C ARG A 60 21.59 1.08 -3.59
N MET A 61 20.35 1.51 -3.35
CA MET A 61 19.20 0.62 -3.33
C MET A 61 18.68 0.27 -4.72
N PHE A 62 18.61 1.22 -5.67
CA PHE A 62 17.96 1.05 -6.98
C PHE A 62 18.86 1.41 -8.16
N GLY A 63 20.13 1.74 -7.94
CA GLY A 63 21.07 2.06 -9.01
C GLY A 63 21.52 0.83 -9.83
N PRO A 64 22.34 1.04 -10.87
CA PRO A 64 22.66 0.00 -11.87
C PRO A 64 23.34 -1.24 -11.30
N THR A 65 24.09 -1.10 -10.21
CA THR A 65 24.83 -2.18 -9.55
C THR A 65 24.02 -2.88 -8.44
N SER A 66 22.78 -2.44 -8.19
CA SER A 66 21.95 -3.01 -7.13
C SER A 66 21.18 -4.24 -7.61
N ILE A 67 20.98 -5.19 -6.70
CA ILE A 67 20.09 -6.34 -6.90
C ILE A 67 18.62 -5.92 -7.14
N TYR A 68 18.22 -4.71 -6.71
CA TYR A 68 16.87 -4.19 -6.88
C TYR A 68 16.71 -3.26 -8.10
N HIS A 69 17.74 -3.13 -8.95
CA HIS A 69 17.66 -2.31 -10.17
C HIS A 69 16.45 -2.67 -11.05
N ALA A 70 16.12 -3.97 -11.10
CA ALA A 70 15.01 -4.47 -11.90
C ALA A 70 13.64 -3.89 -11.49
N ILE A 71 13.49 -3.43 -10.24
CA ILE A 71 12.24 -2.83 -9.76
C ILE A 71 11.91 -1.55 -10.54
N ASN A 72 12.91 -0.81 -11.05
CA ASN A 72 12.67 0.39 -11.83
C ASN A 72 11.92 0.11 -13.15
N TYR A 73 12.00 -1.10 -13.71
CA TYR A 73 11.23 -1.44 -14.91
C TYR A 73 9.73 -1.49 -14.66
N PHE A 74 9.28 -1.60 -13.41
CA PHE A 74 7.85 -1.53 -13.09
C PHE A 74 7.24 -0.16 -13.38
N PHE A 75 8.03 0.93 -13.45
CA PHE A 75 7.53 2.22 -13.93
C PHE A 75 7.12 2.14 -15.40
N LEU A 76 7.93 1.48 -16.23
CA LEU A 76 7.60 1.27 -17.65
C LEU A 76 6.42 0.31 -17.80
N ILE A 77 6.39 -0.78 -17.02
CA ILE A 77 5.25 -1.69 -17.03
C ILE A 77 3.98 -0.95 -16.65
N GLY A 78 3.99 -0.15 -15.58
CA GLY A 78 2.83 0.64 -15.16
C GLY A 78 2.37 1.66 -16.19
N PHE A 79 3.30 2.28 -16.93
CA PHE A 79 2.98 3.19 -18.02
C PHE A 79 2.40 2.48 -19.25
N LEU A 80 2.93 1.30 -19.58
CA LEU A 80 2.51 0.54 -20.76
C LEU A 80 1.25 -0.29 -20.51
N LEU A 81 0.98 -0.71 -19.27
CA LEU A 81 -0.14 -1.60 -18.93
C LEU A 81 -1.52 -1.10 -19.42
N PRO A 82 -1.86 0.19 -19.34
CA PRO A 82 -3.17 0.68 -19.78
C PRO A 82 -3.36 0.63 -21.31
N ILE A 83 -2.27 0.69 -22.08
CA ILE A 83 -2.29 0.78 -23.55
C ILE A 83 -2.98 -0.43 -24.21
N PRO A 84 -2.60 -1.70 -23.93
CA PRO A 84 -3.26 -2.85 -24.55
C PRO A 84 -4.74 -2.94 -24.17
N PHE A 85 -5.13 -2.59 -22.93
CA PHE A 85 -6.53 -2.60 -22.51
C PHE A 85 -7.36 -1.51 -23.22
N TYR A 86 -6.76 -0.34 -23.49
CA TYR A 86 -7.40 0.70 -24.28
C TYR A 86 -7.69 0.23 -25.72
N PHE A 87 -6.70 -0.38 -26.40
CA PHE A 87 -6.90 -0.91 -27.75
C PHE A 87 -7.86 -2.10 -27.77
N LEU A 88 -7.81 -2.97 -26.76
CA LEU A 88 -8.73 -4.10 -26.63
C LEU A 88 -10.18 -3.61 -26.50
N LYS A 89 -10.42 -2.57 -25.68
CA LYS A 89 -11.74 -1.91 -25.60
C LYS A 89 -12.17 -1.31 -26.94
N LYS A 90 -11.25 -0.70 -27.69
CA LYS A 90 -11.55 -0.11 -29.01
C LYS A 90 -11.89 -1.16 -30.07
N HIS A 91 -11.23 -2.32 -30.05
CA HIS A 91 -11.49 -3.40 -31.00
C HIS A 91 -12.75 -4.20 -30.64
N PHE A 92 -12.96 -4.49 -29.36
CA PHE A 92 -14.11 -5.22 -28.85
C PHE A 92 -15.17 -4.29 -28.27
N SER A 93 -15.64 -3.32 -29.08
CA SER A 93 -16.64 -2.32 -28.64
C SER A 93 -17.97 -2.92 -28.14
N ASN A 94 -18.25 -4.19 -28.45
CA ASN A 94 -19.46 -4.90 -28.02
C ASN A 94 -19.30 -5.68 -26.70
N SER A 95 -18.11 -5.72 -26.09
CA SER A 95 -17.88 -6.46 -24.85
C SER A 95 -18.13 -5.59 -23.62
N SER A 96 -19.31 -5.72 -23.02
CA SER A 96 -19.72 -4.97 -21.83
C SER A 96 -18.82 -5.17 -20.61
N TRP A 97 -18.12 -6.31 -20.50
CA TRP A 97 -17.28 -6.61 -19.33
C TRP A 97 -15.95 -5.83 -19.31
N LEU A 98 -15.40 -5.46 -20.46
CA LEU A 98 -14.13 -4.72 -20.57
C LEU A 98 -14.25 -3.29 -20.05
N GLU A 99 -15.47 -2.74 -19.97
CA GLU A 99 -15.72 -1.41 -19.41
C GLU A 99 -15.49 -1.33 -17.91
N TYR A 100 -15.58 -2.46 -17.20
CA TYR A 100 -15.38 -2.51 -15.75
C TYR A 100 -13.91 -2.69 -15.33
N ILE A 101 -12.99 -2.89 -16.28
CA ILE A 101 -11.56 -3.08 -15.99
C ILE A 101 -10.85 -1.73 -15.95
N HIS A 102 -10.55 -1.27 -14.73
CA HIS A 102 -9.78 -0.05 -14.49
C HIS A 102 -8.37 -0.39 -13.99
N ILE A 103 -7.43 -0.49 -14.94
CA ILE A 103 -6.02 -0.79 -14.64
C ILE A 103 -5.39 0.16 -13.60
N PRO A 104 -5.54 1.50 -13.69
CA PRO A 104 -4.95 2.40 -12.68
C PRO A 104 -5.52 2.17 -11.28
N VAL A 105 -6.81 1.81 -11.18
CA VAL A 105 -7.47 1.50 -9.90
C VAL A 105 -6.90 0.20 -9.31
N LEU A 106 -6.70 -0.81 -10.15
CA LEU A 106 -6.10 -2.09 -9.73
C LEU A 106 -4.65 -1.91 -9.25
N LEU A 107 -3.84 -1.11 -9.94
CA LEU A 107 -2.47 -0.82 -9.52
C LEU A 107 -2.42 0.07 -8.26
N SER A 108 -3.33 1.03 -8.13
CA SER A 108 -3.44 1.88 -6.94
C SER A 108 -3.86 1.08 -5.70
N ALA A 109 -4.69 0.04 -5.88
CA ALA A 109 -5.16 -0.81 -4.80
C ALA A 109 -3.99 -1.42 -4.00
N THR A 110 -2.87 -1.76 -4.65
CA THR A 110 -1.70 -2.33 -3.96
C THR A 110 -0.85 -1.30 -3.20
N GLY A 111 -1.25 -0.02 -3.13
CA GLY A 111 -0.48 1.05 -2.48
C GLY A 111 -0.31 0.88 -0.96
N MET A 112 -1.13 0.04 -0.32
CA MET A 112 -1.00 -0.31 1.10
C MET A 112 -0.07 -1.53 1.33
N MET A 113 0.61 -2.04 0.29
CA MET A 113 1.66 -3.03 0.42
C MET A 113 3.02 -2.37 0.55
N PRO A 114 3.80 -2.68 1.61
CA PRO A 114 3.39 -3.11 2.96
C PRO A 114 2.78 -1.92 3.73
N PRO A 115 1.90 -2.10 4.74
CA PRO A 115 1.84 -3.19 5.72
C PRO A 115 0.84 -4.33 5.44
N ALA A 116 -0.05 -4.19 4.46
CA ALA A 116 -1.05 -5.21 4.18
C ALA A 116 -0.41 -6.44 3.50
N GLN A 117 -0.77 -7.64 3.96
CA GLN A 117 -0.32 -8.90 3.36
C GLN A 117 -1.04 -9.17 2.03
N ALA A 118 -0.38 -9.91 1.13
CA ALA A 118 -0.90 -10.20 -0.22
C ALA A 118 -2.31 -10.80 -0.23
N TYR A 119 -2.62 -11.69 0.73
CA TYR A 119 -3.93 -12.34 0.77
C TYR A 119 -5.09 -11.38 1.06
N HIS A 120 -4.85 -10.22 1.69
CA HIS A 120 -5.92 -9.25 1.93
C HIS A 120 -6.50 -8.73 0.61
N TYR A 121 -5.66 -8.59 -0.41
CA TYR A 121 -6.07 -8.09 -1.72
C TYR A 121 -6.76 -9.16 -2.55
N THR A 122 -6.24 -10.39 -2.56
CA THR A 122 -6.90 -11.50 -3.25
C THR A 122 -8.26 -11.80 -2.63
N ASN A 123 -8.36 -11.75 -1.30
CA ASN A 123 -9.64 -11.95 -0.60
C ASN A 123 -10.61 -10.80 -0.88
N TRP A 124 -10.14 -9.55 -0.88
CA TRP A 124 -10.98 -8.40 -1.21
C TRP A 124 -11.51 -8.48 -2.64
N LEU A 125 -10.66 -8.82 -3.62
CA LEU A 125 -11.07 -9.02 -5.00
C LEU A 125 -12.08 -10.18 -5.14
N ALA A 126 -11.82 -11.32 -4.48
CA ALA A 126 -12.69 -12.48 -4.53
C ALA A 126 -14.07 -12.18 -3.92
N LEU A 127 -14.11 -11.57 -2.74
CA LEU A 127 -15.36 -11.18 -2.09
C LEU A 127 -16.09 -10.10 -2.91
N GLY A 128 -15.38 -9.09 -3.41
CA GLY A 128 -15.93 -8.04 -4.26
C GLY A 128 -16.58 -8.62 -5.52
N PHE A 129 -15.91 -9.55 -6.19
CA PHE A 129 -16.45 -10.24 -7.36
C PHE A 129 -17.67 -11.10 -7.01
N LEU A 130 -17.60 -11.88 -5.93
CA LEU A 130 -18.70 -12.75 -5.51
C LEU A 130 -19.97 -11.94 -5.20
N PHE A 131 -19.86 -10.85 -4.45
CA PHE A 131 -21.03 -10.03 -4.11
C PHE A 131 -21.52 -9.16 -5.26
N GLN A 132 -20.63 -8.52 -6.02
CA GLN A 132 -21.05 -7.56 -7.05
C GLN A 132 -21.42 -8.20 -8.39
N PHE A 133 -20.86 -9.36 -8.73
CA PHE A 133 -21.10 -10.01 -10.01
C PHE A 133 -21.95 -11.28 -9.89
N VAL A 134 -21.74 -12.10 -8.85
CA VAL A 134 -22.47 -13.37 -8.70
C VAL A 134 -23.77 -13.19 -7.90
N ALA A 135 -23.73 -12.55 -6.74
CA ALA A 135 -24.92 -12.42 -5.87
C ALA A 135 -25.89 -11.30 -6.28
N ARG A 136 -25.42 -10.30 -7.03
CA ARG A 136 -26.23 -9.18 -7.54
C ARG A 136 -26.89 -9.45 -8.90
N ARG A 137 -26.48 -10.53 -9.58
CA ARG A 137 -27.19 -11.08 -10.75
C ARG A 137 -28.42 -11.82 -10.30
#